data_AF-A0A5K4F7P3-F1
#
_entry.id   AF-A0A5K4F7P3-F1
#
_cell.length_a   1.000
_cell.length_b   1.000
_cell.length_c   1.000
_cell.angle_alpha   90.00
_cell.angle_beta   90.00
_cell.angle_gamma   90.00
#
_symmetry.space_group_name_H-M   'P 1'
#
loop_
_entity.id
_entity.type
_entity.pdbx_description
1 polymer ?
#
loop_
_entity_poly.entity_id
_entity_poly.type
_entity_poly.pdbx_seq_one_letter_code
_entity_poly.pdbx_strand_id
1 'polypeptide(L)'
;MHRVSTFQVKAVLYTDGGSTPHYWSPDLTNKSTPAYINLATSFCSLLLQGLKLGQPSFSQNAKCINVLFTPVDLISRQKRQIQTTQSLDQNITQGVQGTANVEISSPEAAVLNSSSVTEIIGSGISQLNTSFGVQLSNLVINNLMHVTKFLDKLGNLYH
;
A
#
# COMPACT_ATOMS: atom_id res chain seq x y z
N MET A 1 2.45 21.82 -19.12
CA MET A 1 2.87 21.85 -17.70
C MET A 1 2.59 20.49 -17.09
N HIS A 2 3.57 19.88 -16.43
CA HIS A 2 3.32 18.67 -15.63
C HIS A 2 2.56 19.06 -14.36
N ARG A 3 1.56 18.27 -13.98
CA ARG A 3 0.88 18.38 -12.69
C ARG A 3 1.29 17.19 -11.84
N VAL A 4 1.31 17.39 -10.53
CA VAL A 4 1.59 16.32 -9.58
C VAL A 4 0.28 15.95 -8.88
N SER A 5 -0.06 14.67 -8.93
CA SER A 5 -1.14 14.10 -8.14
C SER A 5 -0.57 13.10 -7.15
N THR A 6 -0.98 13.21 -5.90
CA THR A 6 -0.49 12.35 -4.82
C THR A 6 -1.58 11.40 -4.37
N PHE A 7 -1.25 10.12 -4.35
CA PHE A 7 -2.13 9.04 -3.93
C PHE A 7 -1.55 8.34 -2.72
N GLN A 8 -2.32 8.24 -1.63
CA GLN A 8 -1.96 7.38 -0.52
C GLN A 8 -2.33 5.94 -0.88
N VAL A 9 -1.33 5.07 -0.84
CA VAL A 9 -1.45 3.63 -1.04
C VAL A 9 -1.33 2.95 0.31
N LYS A 10 -2.23 2.01 0.58
CA LYS A 10 -2.25 1.19 1.79
C LYS A 10 -2.46 -0.27 1.40
N ALA A 11 -1.67 -1.18 1.97
CA ALA A 11 -1.78 -2.61 1.73
C ALA A 11 -1.23 -3.42 2.90
N VAL A 12 -1.72 -4.65 3.07
CA VAL A 12 -1.13 -5.66 3.95
C VAL A 12 -0.02 -6.37 3.19
N LEU A 13 1.14 -6.53 3.83
CA LEU A 13 2.34 -7.07 3.21
C LEU A 13 2.50 -8.56 3.50
N TYR A 14 2.66 -9.33 2.44
CA TYR A 14 2.99 -10.76 2.47
C TYR A 14 4.37 -11.00 1.86
N THR A 15 5.02 -12.09 2.25
CA THR A 15 6.23 -12.54 1.58
C THR A 15 5.88 -13.07 0.19
N ASP A 16 6.91 -13.30 -0.62
CA ASP A 16 6.77 -13.97 -1.90
C ASP A 16 6.04 -15.30 -1.75
N GLY A 17 5.02 -15.51 -2.59
CA GLY A 17 4.10 -16.64 -2.51
C GLY A 17 2.73 -16.32 -1.89
N GLY A 18 2.59 -15.16 -1.23
CA GLY A 18 1.29 -14.60 -0.81
C GLY A 18 0.59 -15.31 0.35
N SER A 19 1.16 -16.39 0.86
CA SER A 19 0.60 -17.21 1.94
C SER A 19 1.11 -16.84 3.33
N THR A 20 2.35 -16.33 3.43
CA THR A 20 2.97 -15.95 4.71
C THR A 20 2.99 -14.43 4.85
N PRO A 21 2.40 -13.85 5.90
CA PRO A 21 2.47 -12.42 6.13
C PRO A 21 3.90 -12.00 6.52
N HIS A 22 4.28 -10.77 6.19
CA HIS A 22 5.39 -10.13 6.89
C HIS A 22 4.95 -9.91 8.34
N TYR A 23 5.71 -10.43 9.30
CA TYR A 23 5.40 -10.28 10.71
C TYR A 23 5.85 -8.92 11.23
N TRP A 24 5.02 -8.33 12.09
CA TRP A 24 5.37 -7.06 12.73
C TRP A 24 6.65 -7.20 13.56
N SER A 25 7.52 -6.20 13.45
CA SER A 25 8.69 -6.03 14.31
C SER A 25 8.74 -4.57 14.79
N PRO A 26 9.10 -4.32 16.06
CA PRO A 26 9.34 -2.96 16.56
C PRO A 26 10.36 -2.17 15.73
N ASP A 27 11.32 -2.86 15.08
CA ASP A 27 12.33 -2.24 14.22
C ASP A 27 11.73 -1.48 13.03
N LEU A 28 10.52 -1.84 12.60
CA LEU A 28 9.78 -1.16 11.53
C LEU A 28 9.22 0.21 11.96
N THR A 29 9.33 0.57 13.24
CA THR A 29 9.00 1.91 13.74
C THR A 29 10.17 2.89 13.54
N ASN A 30 11.40 2.39 13.56
CA ASN A 30 12.61 3.20 13.40
C ASN A 30 13.09 3.18 11.95
N LYS A 31 13.00 4.33 11.28
CA LYS A 31 13.31 4.49 9.85
C LYS A 31 14.78 4.23 9.47
N SER A 32 15.67 4.21 10.45
CA SER A 32 17.10 3.97 10.25
C SER A 32 17.49 2.50 10.36
N THR A 33 16.57 1.59 10.71
CA THR A 33 16.89 0.16 10.83
C THR A 33 17.00 -0.49 9.45
N PRO A 34 17.88 -1.49 9.28
CA PRO A 34 17.93 -2.27 8.04
C PRO A 34 16.58 -2.93 7.71
N ALA A 35 15.83 -3.38 8.73
CA ALA A 35 14.51 -3.96 8.55
C ALA A 35 13.53 -2.97 7.89
N TYR A 36 13.46 -1.74 8.41
CA TYR A 36 12.63 -0.70 7.81
C TYR A 36 13.09 -0.34 6.41
N ILE A 37 14.39 -0.06 6.21
CA ILE A 37 14.93 0.41 4.93
C ILE A 37 14.69 -0.61 3.83
N ASN A 38 14.96 -1.90 4.10
CA ASN A 38 14.76 -2.97 3.13
C ASN A 38 13.28 -3.12 2.78
N LEU A 39 12.39 -3.17 3.78
CA LEU A 39 10.96 -3.35 3.53
C LEU A 39 10.34 -2.14 2.81
N ALA A 40 10.76 -0.92 3.16
CA ALA A 40 10.34 0.31 2.47
C ALA A 40 10.80 0.33 1.02
N THR A 41 12.04 -0.11 0.76
CA THR A 41 12.60 -0.20 -0.59
C THR A 41 11.83 -1.22 -1.42
N SER A 42 11.58 -2.42 -0.88
CA SER A 42 10.77 -3.47 -1.52
C SER A 42 9.35 -3.00 -1.82
N PHE A 43 8.68 -2.39 -0.84
CA PHE A 43 7.32 -1.89 -0.99
C PHE A 43 7.24 -0.79 -2.06
N CYS A 44 8.12 0.20 -2.01
CA CYS A 44 8.15 1.27 -3.01
C CYS A 44 8.54 0.78 -4.40
N SER A 45 9.49 -0.14 -4.51
CA SER A 45 9.90 -0.72 -5.80
C SER A 45 8.74 -1.46 -6.45
N LEU A 46 7.99 -2.24 -5.66
CA LEU A 46 6.80 -2.94 -6.15
C LEU A 46 5.75 -1.95 -6.67
N LEU A 47 5.44 -0.89 -5.92
CA LEU A 47 4.44 0.11 -6.33
C LEU A 47 4.86 0.86 -7.59
N LEU A 48 6.12 1.31 -7.68
CA LEU A 48 6.62 2.05 -8.83
C LEU A 48 6.73 1.17 -10.09
N GLN A 49 7.09 -0.11 -9.92
CA GLN A 49 7.14 -1.05 -11.03
C GLN A 49 5.74 -1.49 -11.47
N GLY A 50 4.79 -1.62 -10.53
CA GLY A 50 3.37 -1.76 -10.84
C GLY A 50 2.86 -0.56 -11.65
N LEU A 51 3.16 0.66 -11.22
CA LEU A 51 2.80 1.86 -11.98
C LEU A 51 3.44 1.87 -13.38
N LYS A 52 4.72 1.50 -13.49
CA LYS A 52 5.45 1.43 -14.77
C LYS A 52 4.85 0.43 -15.74
N LEU A 53 4.49 -0.77 -15.28
CA LEU A 53 3.90 -1.79 -16.16
C LEU A 53 2.44 -1.51 -16.49
N GLY A 54 1.67 -0.96 -15.54
CA GLY A 54 0.27 -0.61 -15.77
C GLY A 54 0.10 0.62 -16.67
N GLN A 55 0.95 1.64 -16.49
CA GLN A 55 0.96 2.83 -17.33
C GLN A 55 2.35 3.49 -17.36
N PRO A 56 3.21 3.13 -18.33
CA PRO A 56 4.59 3.61 -18.40
C PRO A 56 4.74 5.13 -18.36
N SER A 57 3.83 5.87 -19.01
CA SER A 57 3.85 7.33 -19.06
C SER A 57 3.74 8.01 -17.68
N PHE A 58 3.15 7.33 -16.69
CA PHE A 58 3.02 7.86 -15.32
C PHE A 58 4.23 7.57 -14.45
N SER A 59 5.10 6.64 -14.87
CA SER A 59 6.22 6.18 -14.04
C SER A 59 7.49 7.04 -14.15
N GLN A 60 7.67 7.80 -15.23
CA GLN A 60 8.95 8.43 -15.57
C GLN A 60 9.48 9.38 -14.47
N ASN A 61 8.58 10.02 -13.73
CA ASN A 61 8.90 10.92 -12.62
C ASN A 61 8.12 10.57 -11.34
N ALA A 62 7.62 9.34 -11.25
CA ALA A 62 6.86 8.92 -10.09
C ALA A 62 7.76 8.73 -8.87
N LYS A 63 7.26 9.11 -7.69
CA LYS A 63 7.97 8.94 -6.42
C LYS A 63 7.12 8.19 -5.43
N CYS A 64 7.74 7.30 -4.67
CA CYS A 64 7.14 6.67 -3.50
C CYS A 64 7.79 7.27 -2.25
N ILE A 65 7.01 8.01 -1.47
CA ILE A 65 7.49 8.77 -0.31
C ILE A 65 6.60 8.52 0.90
N ASN A 66 6.99 9.03 2.06
CA ASN A 66 6.21 8.96 3.31
C ASN A 66 5.79 7.53 3.68
N VAL A 67 6.68 6.55 3.48
CA VAL A 67 6.43 5.18 3.89
C VAL A 67 6.24 5.12 5.41
N LEU A 68 5.25 4.36 5.84
CA LEU A 68 4.94 4.05 7.23
C LEU A 68 4.47 2.60 7.31
N PHE A 69 5.01 1.86 8.28
CA PHE A 69 4.55 0.53 8.63
C PHE A 69 3.81 0.57 9.95
N THR A 70 2.69 -0.13 10.02
CA THR A 70 1.90 -0.32 11.25
C THR A 70 1.57 -1.78 11.44
N PRO A 71 1.44 -2.27 12.69
CA PRO A 71 0.94 -3.61 12.93
C PRO A 71 -0.51 -3.72 12.45
N VAL A 72 -0.90 -4.89 11.97
CA VAL A 72 -2.29 -5.24 11.68
C VAL A 72 -2.57 -6.64 12.17
N ASP A 73 -3.69 -6.82 12.87
CA ASP A 73 -4.10 -8.14 13.36
C ASP A 73 -4.61 -8.99 12.19
N LEU A 74 -3.96 -10.14 11.99
CA LEU A 74 -4.34 -11.12 10.99
C LEU A 74 -5.03 -12.28 11.69
N ILE A 75 -6.34 -12.41 11.46
CA ILE A 75 -7.14 -13.47 12.05
C ILE A 75 -7.04 -14.69 11.14
N SER A 76 -6.20 -15.66 11.52
CA SER A 76 -6.24 -16.98 10.90
C SER A 76 -7.44 -17.73 11.47
N ARG A 77 -8.55 -17.77 10.71
CA ARG A 77 -9.62 -18.72 11.01
C ARG A 77 -9.09 -20.10 10.70
N GLN A 78 -8.52 -20.78 11.70
CA GLN A 78 -8.33 -22.22 11.57
C GLN A 78 -9.72 -22.83 11.37
N LYS A 79 -10.01 -23.31 10.16
CA LYS A 79 -11.08 -24.30 9.94
C LYS A 79 -10.65 -25.59 10.63
N ARG A 80 -10.54 -25.61 11.96
CA ARG A 80 -10.45 -26.90 12.66
C ARG A 80 -11.83 -27.52 12.61
N GLN A 81 -11.84 -28.73 12.06
CA GLN A 81 -12.96 -29.63 12.06
C GLN A 81 -13.62 -29.64 13.44
N ILE A 82 -14.95 -29.66 13.42
CA ILE A 82 -15.85 -29.63 14.55
C ILE A 82 -15.44 -30.71 15.56
N GLN A 83 -14.67 -30.32 16.58
CA GLN A 83 -14.53 -31.07 17.82
C GLN A 83 -14.77 -30.10 18.97
N THR A 84 -16.04 -30.10 19.40
CA THR A 84 -16.45 -30.00 20.80
C THR A 84 -15.75 -28.95 21.68
N THR A 85 -16.49 -27.86 21.93
CA THR A 85 -16.51 -27.06 23.18
C THR A 85 -15.28 -26.25 23.61
N GLN A 86 -14.19 -26.24 22.87
CA GLN A 86 -13.07 -25.35 23.18
C GLN A 86 -13.21 -24.05 22.39
N SER A 87 -12.95 -22.93 23.07
CA SER A 87 -12.92 -21.59 22.47
C SER A 87 -12.25 -21.68 21.11
N LEU A 88 -12.85 -21.06 20.11
CA LEU A 88 -12.22 -20.88 18.82
C LEU A 88 -10.98 -20.01 19.09
N ASP A 89 -9.86 -20.63 19.47
CA ASP A 89 -8.61 -19.94 19.77
C ASP A 89 -8.13 -19.37 18.44
N GLN A 90 -8.58 -18.15 18.18
CA GLN A 90 -8.16 -17.37 17.04
C GLN A 90 -6.70 -17.08 17.28
N ASN A 91 -5.83 -17.79 16.55
CA ASN A 91 -4.43 -17.42 16.49
C ASN A 91 -4.34 -16.11 15.70
N ILE A 92 -4.39 -15.00 16.44
CA ILE A 92 -4.15 -13.65 15.94
C ILE A 92 -2.63 -13.50 15.83
N THR A 93 -2.14 -13.30 14.61
CA THR A 93 -0.75 -12.93 14.37
C THR A 93 -0.70 -11.49 13.91
N GLN A 94 0.34 -10.75 14.33
CA GLN A 94 0.51 -9.37 13.88
C GLN A 94 1.29 -9.36 12.56
N GLY A 95 0.61 -8.97 11.49
CA GLY A 95 1.21 -8.69 10.21
C GLY A 95 1.66 -7.24 10.08
N VAL A 96 2.24 -6.92 8.92
CA VAL A 96 2.62 -5.55 8.57
C VAL A 96 1.63 -4.96 7.56
N GLN A 97 1.15 -3.75 7.84
CA GLN A 97 0.47 -2.91 6.87
C GLN A 97 1.39 -1.76 6.44
N GLY A 98 1.67 -1.69 5.14
CA GLY A 98 2.41 -0.59 4.53
C GLY A 98 1.48 0.52 4.07
N THR A 99 1.84 1.76 4.39
CA THR A 99 1.25 2.97 3.82
C THR A 99 2.35 3.78 3.16
N ALA A 100 2.12 4.32 1.97
CA ALA A 100 3.04 5.22 1.29
C ALA A 100 2.26 6.22 0.42
N ASN A 101 2.89 7.33 0.07
CA ASN A 101 2.36 8.26 -0.91
C ASN A 101 3.06 8.04 -2.25
N VAL A 102 2.30 7.80 -3.30
CA VAL A 102 2.77 7.76 -4.68
C VAL A 102 2.45 9.09 -5.34
N GLU A 103 3.49 9.85 -5.68
CA GLU A 103 3.38 11.07 -6.47
C GLU A 103 3.52 10.72 -7.95
N ILE A 104 2.55 11.13 -8.76
CA ILE A 104 2.57 10.95 -10.21
C ILE A 104 2.67 12.33 -10.85
N SER A 105 3.75 12.56 -11.59
CA SER A 105 3.97 13.80 -12.35
C SER A 105 3.75 13.55 -13.83
N SER A 106 2.58 13.95 -14.34
CA SER A 106 2.18 13.78 -15.74
C SER A 106 1.25 14.94 -16.18
N PRO A 107 1.14 15.23 -17.49
CA PRO A 107 0.13 16.15 -18.00
C PRO A 107 -1.32 15.73 -17.63
N GLU A 108 -1.58 14.42 -17.62
CA GLU A 108 -2.87 13.80 -17.29
C GLU A 108 -3.09 13.60 -15.79
N ALA A 109 -2.10 13.91 -14.94
CA ALA A 109 -2.18 13.63 -13.50
C ALA A 109 -3.42 14.25 -12.84
N ALA A 110 -3.89 15.42 -13.31
CA ALA A 110 -5.06 16.10 -12.75
C ALA A 110 -6.40 15.39 -12.95
N VAL A 111 -6.50 14.49 -13.93
CA VAL A 111 -7.73 13.71 -14.16
C VAL A 111 -7.66 12.31 -13.53
N LEU A 112 -6.50 11.94 -12.96
CA LEU A 112 -6.34 10.67 -12.26
C LEU A 112 -7.15 10.65 -10.96
N ASN A 113 -7.97 9.62 -10.84
CA ASN A 113 -8.74 9.33 -9.64
C ASN A 113 -8.23 8.02 -8.99
N SER A 114 -8.70 7.77 -7.77
CA SER A 114 -8.29 6.61 -6.96
C SER A 114 -8.52 5.27 -7.66
N SER A 115 -9.65 5.08 -8.35
CA SER A 115 -9.98 3.81 -9.00
C SER A 115 -9.07 3.53 -10.19
N SER A 116 -8.84 4.53 -11.04
CA SER A 116 -7.93 4.40 -12.18
C SER A 116 -6.50 4.07 -11.73
N VAL A 117 -6.00 4.71 -10.67
CA VAL A 117 -4.65 4.41 -10.15
C VAL A 117 -4.59 3.02 -9.48
N THR A 118 -5.67 2.59 -8.83
CA THR A 118 -5.78 1.23 -8.27
C THR A 118 -5.70 0.17 -9.35
N GLU A 119 -6.43 0.35 -10.45
CA GLU A 119 -6.41 -0.57 -11.60
C GLU A 119 -5.04 -0.58 -12.28
N ILE A 120 -4.42 0.58 -12.49
CA ILE A 120 -3.09 0.70 -13.10
C ILE A 120 -2.04 -0.03 -12.25
N ILE A 121 -1.94 0.28 -10.96
CA ILE A 121 -0.93 -0.35 -10.10
C ILE A 121 -1.24 -1.83 -9.89
N GLY A 122 -2.50 -2.21 -9.67
CA GLY A 122 -2.90 -3.60 -9.48
C GLY A 122 -2.63 -4.47 -10.72
N SER A 123 -3.02 -3.99 -11.90
CA SER A 123 -2.75 -4.69 -13.16
C SER A 123 -1.25 -4.78 -13.45
N GLY A 124 -0.47 -3.71 -13.21
CA GLY A 124 0.97 -3.76 -13.39
C GLY A 124 1.66 -4.71 -12.41
N ILE A 125 1.23 -4.77 -11.14
CA ILE A 125 1.74 -5.74 -10.17
C ILE A 125 1.46 -7.18 -10.63
N SER A 126 0.26 -7.45 -11.17
CA SER A 126 -0.08 -8.78 -11.68
C SER A 126 0.75 -9.22 -12.89
N GLN A 127 1.38 -8.28 -13.60
CA GLN A 127 2.25 -8.54 -14.75
C GLN A 127 3.73 -8.72 -14.38
N LEU A 128 4.08 -8.54 -13.10
CA LEU A 128 5.47 -8.65 -12.67
C LEU A 128 5.98 -10.08 -12.78
N ASN A 129 7.08 -10.23 -13.51
CA ASN A 129 7.87 -11.46 -13.57
C ASN A 129 8.98 -11.50 -12.50
N THR A 130 9.24 -10.37 -11.86
CA THR A 130 10.32 -10.19 -10.89
C THR A 130 9.72 -10.00 -9.51
N SER A 131 10.26 -10.70 -8.54
CA SER A 131 9.89 -10.52 -7.14
C SER A 131 10.63 -9.36 -6.49
N PHE A 132 9.96 -8.65 -5.59
CA PHE A 132 10.55 -7.62 -4.73
C PHE A 132 10.64 -8.04 -3.26
N GLY A 133 10.36 -9.31 -2.92
CA GLY A 133 10.31 -9.81 -1.54
C GLY A 133 9.00 -9.48 -0.80
N VAL A 134 8.04 -8.86 -1.50
CA VAL A 134 6.74 -8.43 -0.97
C VAL A 134 5.63 -8.68 -1.99
N GLN A 135 4.47 -9.08 -1.49
CA GLN A 135 3.19 -9.09 -2.19
C GLN A 135 2.17 -8.24 -1.41
N LEU A 136 1.23 -7.64 -2.12
CA LEU A 136 0.22 -6.76 -1.53
C LEU A 136 -1.12 -7.48 -1.47
N SER A 137 -1.76 -7.43 -0.31
CA SER A 137 -3.15 -7.80 -0.12
C SER A 137 -3.94 -6.61 0.41
N ASN A 138 -5.25 -6.58 0.16
CA ASN A 138 -6.14 -5.48 0.53
C ASN A 138 -5.59 -4.10 0.08
N LEU A 139 -5.15 -4.02 -1.17
CA LEU A 139 -4.64 -2.78 -1.77
C LEU A 139 -5.77 -1.74 -1.81
N VAL A 140 -5.55 -0.61 -1.15
CA VAL A 140 -6.44 0.55 -1.12
C VAL A 140 -5.63 1.78 -1.53
N ILE A 141 -6.13 2.53 -2.51
CA ILE A 141 -5.49 3.76 -2.97
C ILE A 141 -6.49 4.91 -2.88
N ASN A 142 -6.07 6.03 -2.30
CA ASN A 142 -6.89 7.23 -2.14
C ASN A 142 -6.13 8.46 -2.64
N ASN A 143 -6.78 9.29 -3.46
CA ASN A 143 -6.23 10.59 -3.86
C ASN A 143 -6.20 11.56 -2.65
N LEU A 144 -5.02 12.11 -2.33
CA LEU A 144 -4.85 13.03 -1.21
C LEU A 144 -5.33 14.47 -1.50
N MET A 145 -5.39 14.89 -2.77
CA MET A 145 -5.89 16.23 -3.12
C MET A 145 -7.37 16.43 -2.75
N HIS A 146 -8.14 15.35 -2.58
CA HIS A 146 -9.55 15.47 -2.19
C HIS A 146 -9.75 15.79 -0.71
N VAL A 147 -8.74 15.55 0.15
CA VAL A 147 -8.87 15.80 1.60
C VAL A 147 -8.75 17.29 1.91
N THR A 148 -7.82 18.01 1.27
CA THR A 148 -7.70 19.46 1.45
C THR A 148 -8.93 20.20 0.93
N LYS A 149 -9.44 19.88 -0.25
CA LYS A 149 -10.66 20.55 -0.76
C LYS A 149 -11.89 20.33 0.10
N PHE A 150 -12.04 19.17 0.75
CA PHE A 150 -13.18 18.95 1.64
C PHE A 150 -13.03 19.76 2.94
N LEU A 151 -11.81 19.85 3.49
CA LEU A 151 -11.51 20.72 4.62
C LEU A 151 -11.63 22.21 4.26
N ASP A 152 -11.23 22.63 3.07
CA ASP A 152 -11.43 24.01 2.59
C ASP A 152 -12.92 24.33 2.43
N LYS A 153 -13.73 23.37 1.96
CA LYS A 153 -15.20 23.53 1.90
C LYS A 153 -15.83 23.61 3.28
N LEU A 154 -15.35 22.83 4.24
CA LEU A 154 -15.82 22.91 5.63
C LEU A 154 -15.37 24.20 6.29
N GLY A 155 -14.11 24.63 6.07
CA GLY A 155 -13.57 25.89 6.59
C GLY A 155 -14.32 27.11 6.09
N ASN A 156 -14.75 27.11 4.82
CA ASN A 156 -15.58 28.17 4.24
C ASN A 156 -17.07 28.08 4.62
N LEU A 157 -17.52 27.09 5.39
CA LEU A 157 -18.85 27.07 5.98
C LEU A 157 -18.88 27.65 7.40
N TYR A 158 -17.72 27.95 8.00
CA TYR A 158 -17.62 28.55 9.34
C TYR A 158 -17.16 30.02 9.33
N HIS A 159 -17.23 30.69 8.17
CA HIS A 159 -17.02 32.14 8.06
C HIS A 159 -18.14 32.83 7.27
#